data_AF-A0AAD6S7Y5-F1
#
_entry.id   AF-A0AAD6S7Y5-F1
#
_cell.length_a   1.000
_cell.length_b   1.000
_cell.length_c   1.000
_cell.angle_alpha   90.00
_cell.angle_beta   90.00
_cell.angle_gamma   90.00
#
_symmetry.space_group_name_H-M   'P 1'
#
loop_
_entity.id
_entity.type
_entity.pdbx_description
1 polymer ?
#
loop_
_entity_poly.entity_id
_entity_poly.type
_entity_poly.pdbx_seq_one_letter_code
_entity_poly.pdbx_strand_id
1 'polypeptide(L)'
;TKAAQKLPDNYEKILEEAFFRQAYVIRDYAVPAGLHINTDQTQIVYQQGTGSTWTQRGAKQVASVGQGEKRAFTLVPSISVSGRVLPTQAVFSGKKMALCPSVRAGRYNEAINLGYTMLPSGTLTYWSNHDTMHLLVDSIIAPYFEATKLELGLPTSQVSIWMIDCWLVHKSKEFLVWMKKHHKNIIVLFVPGGCT
;
A
#
# COMPACT_ATOMS: atom_id res chain seq x y z
N THR A 1 -21.02 17.81 -8.73
CA THR A 1 -19.64 17.73 -9.23
C THR A 1 -18.70 17.80 -8.04
N LYS A 2 -18.04 16.70 -7.65
CA LYS A 2 -16.95 16.78 -6.67
C LYS A 2 -15.84 17.61 -7.33
N ALA A 3 -15.36 18.66 -6.66
CA ALA A 3 -14.26 19.46 -7.16
C ALA A 3 -13.10 18.50 -7.49
N ALA A 4 -12.63 18.53 -8.74
CA ALA A 4 -11.39 17.85 -9.10
C ALA A 4 -10.31 18.39 -8.16
N GLN A 5 -9.50 17.48 -7.61
CA GLN A 5 -8.38 17.86 -6.76
C GLN A 5 -7.49 18.81 -7.56
N LYS A 6 -7.32 20.03 -7.07
CA LYS A 6 -6.46 21.02 -7.71
C LYS A 6 -5.02 20.68 -7.36
N LEU A 7 -4.16 20.65 -8.39
CA LEU A 7 -2.72 20.57 -8.19
C LEU A 7 -2.26 21.76 -7.32
N PRO A 8 -1.28 21.56 -6.43
CA PRO A 8 -0.62 22.66 -5.75
C PRO A 8 -0.05 23.66 -6.77
N ASP A 9 -0.02 24.95 -6.42
CA ASP A 9 0.51 25.99 -7.33
C ASP A 9 1.97 25.72 -7.75
N ASN A 10 2.73 25.00 -6.93
CA ASN A 10 4.13 24.64 -7.16
C ASN A 10 4.34 23.15 -7.51
N TYR A 11 3.33 22.46 -8.04
CA TYR A 11 3.39 21.02 -8.33
C TYR A 11 4.59 20.62 -9.22
N GLU A 12 4.93 21.44 -10.22
CA GLU A 12 6.06 21.17 -11.13
C GLU A 12 7.39 21.06 -10.37
N LYS A 13 7.63 22.02 -9.47
CA LYS A 13 8.81 22.02 -8.60
C LYS A 13 8.81 20.83 -7.66
N ILE A 14 7.65 20.50 -7.07
CA ILE A 14 7.53 19.35 -6.17
C ILE A 14 7.86 18.04 -6.90
N LEU A 15 7.34 17.87 -8.13
CA LEU A 15 7.60 16.70 -8.96
C LEU A 15 9.07 16.63 -9.38
N GLU A 16 9.66 17.77 -9.76
CA GLU A 16 11.08 17.87 -10.12
C GLU A 16 11.99 17.50 -8.93
N GLU A 17 11.72 18.04 -7.74
CA GLU A 17 12.47 17.71 -6.53
C GLU A 17 12.33 16.22 -6.15
N ALA A 18 11.13 15.65 -6.30
CA ALA A 18 10.89 14.23 -6.05
C ALA A 18 11.66 13.35 -7.05
N PHE A 19 11.65 13.72 -8.33
CA PHE A 19 12.42 13.06 -9.38
C PHE A 19 13.92 13.10 -9.07
N PHE A 20 14.47 14.28 -8.77
CA PHE A 20 15.90 14.41 -8.45
C PHE A 20 16.29 13.63 -7.19
N ARG A 21 15.43 13.60 -6.16
CA ARG A 21 15.70 12.80 -4.96
C ARG A 21 15.77 11.31 -5.29
N GLN A 22 14.84 10.80 -6.08
CA GLN A 22 14.85 9.40 -6.50
C GLN A 22 16.07 9.08 -7.37
N ALA A 23 16.36 9.91 -8.38
CA ALA A 23 17.51 9.76 -9.25
C ALA A 23 18.84 9.78 -8.46
N TYR A 24 18.96 10.69 -7.49
CA TYR A 24 20.12 10.79 -6.60
C TYR A 24 20.34 9.49 -5.81
N VAL A 25 19.29 8.96 -5.17
CA VAL A 25 19.39 7.72 -4.38
C VAL A 25 19.75 6.53 -5.28
N ILE A 26 19.11 6.40 -6.45
CA ILE A 26 19.41 5.32 -7.38
C ILE A 26 20.87 5.38 -7.84
N ARG A 27 21.35 6.57 -8.21
CA ARG A 27 22.73 6.79 -8.68
C ARG A 27 23.77 6.49 -7.59
N ASP A 28 23.63 7.12 -6.42
CA ASP A 28 24.67 7.10 -5.38
C ASP A 28 24.77 5.75 -4.66
N TYR A 29 23.65 5.03 -4.57
CA TYR A 29 23.61 3.72 -3.94
C TYR A 29 23.53 2.56 -4.94
N ALA A 30 23.61 2.85 -6.25
CA ALA A 30 23.50 1.89 -7.34
C ALA A 30 22.30 0.94 -7.18
N VAL A 31 21.13 1.48 -6.83
CA VAL A 31 19.95 0.66 -6.48
C VAL A 31 19.40 -0.01 -7.75
N PRO A 32 19.45 -1.37 -7.87
CA PRO A 32 18.92 -2.07 -9.03
C PRO A 32 17.39 -2.04 -9.02
N ALA A 33 16.77 -2.25 -10.20
CA ALA A 33 15.31 -2.25 -10.36
C ALA A 33 14.59 -3.25 -9.43
N GLY A 34 15.24 -4.38 -9.10
CA GLY A 34 14.70 -5.38 -8.17
C GLY A 34 14.58 -4.88 -6.73
N LEU A 35 15.40 -3.89 -6.32
CA LEU A 35 15.45 -3.32 -4.98
C LEU A 35 14.74 -1.97 -4.89
N HIS A 36 13.84 -1.68 -5.83
CA HIS A 36 13.00 -0.50 -5.82
C HIS A 36 11.54 -0.93 -5.93
N ILE A 37 10.76 -0.69 -4.88
CA ILE A 37 9.34 -1.08 -4.79
C ILE A 37 8.47 0.15 -4.68
N ASN A 38 7.33 0.13 -5.37
CA ASN A 38 6.23 1.04 -5.13
C ASN A 38 5.07 0.30 -4.44
N THR A 39 4.47 0.94 -3.44
CA THR A 39 3.34 0.43 -2.68
C THR A 39 2.22 1.46 -2.69
N ASP A 40 1.00 0.99 -2.88
CA ASP A 40 -0.22 1.79 -2.75
C ASP A 40 -1.20 1.10 -1.78
N GLN A 41 -2.21 1.85 -1.32
CA GLN A 41 -3.31 1.33 -0.50
C GLN A 41 -4.63 1.60 -1.20
N THR A 42 -5.38 0.54 -1.47
CA THR A 42 -6.67 0.66 -2.16
C THR A 42 -7.80 0.02 -1.36
N GLN A 43 -8.97 0.66 -1.40
CA GLN A 43 -10.17 0.14 -0.78
C GLN A 43 -10.82 -0.89 -1.70
N ILE A 44 -11.07 -2.09 -1.17
CA ILE A 44 -11.85 -3.13 -1.84
C ILE A 44 -13.20 -3.29 -1.16
N VAL A 45 -14.28 -2.95 -1.86
CA VAL A 45 -15.65 -3.21 -1.41
C VAL A 45 -15.99 -4.69 -1.61
N TYR A 46 -16.70 -5.30 -0.64
CA TYR A 46 -17.07 -6.72 -0.73
C TYR A 46 -18.05 -7.00 -1.87
N GLN A 47 -18.93 -6.04 -2.15
CA GLN A 47 -19.90 -6.14 -3.22
C GLN A 47 -19.78 -4.89 -4.09
N GLN A 48 -19.28 -5.09 -5.30
CA GLN A 48 -19.26 -4.04 -6.30
C GLN A 48 -20.70 -3.67 -6.66
N GLY A 49 -20.97 -2.37 -6.73
CA GLY A 49 -22.24 -1.87 -7.25
C GLY A 49 -22.42 -2.19 -8.73
N THR A 50 -23.64 -2.04 -9.22
CA THR A 50 -23.95 -2.18 -10.64
C THR A 50 -24.20 -0.81 -11.27
N GLY A 51 -24.13 -0.73 -12.60
CA GLY A 51 -24.64 0.42 -13.35
C GLY A 51 -26.17 0.47 -13.44
N SER A 52 -26.85 -0.54 -12.89
CA SER A 52 -28.31 -0.63 -12.92
C SER A 52 -28.92 0.10 -11.73
N THR A 53 -30.13 0.61 -11.94
CA THR A 53 -30.92 1.27 -10.91
C THR A 53 -32.23 0.53 -10.71
N TRP A 54 -32.76 0.57 -9.49
CA TRP A 54 -34.10 0.05 -9.19
C TRP A 54 -34.84 1.08 -8.36
N THR A 55 -35.84 1.73 -8.95
CA THR A 55 -36.65 2.75 -8.28
C THR A 55 -38.05 2.83 -8.89
N GLN A 56 -38.97 3.49 -8.19
CA GLN A 56 -40.30 3.76 -8.69
C GLN A 56 -40.25 4.65 -9.95
N ARG A 57 -41.02 4.28 -10.97
CA ARG A 57 -41.15 5.05 -12.22
C ARG A 57 -41.55 6.50 -11.89
N GLY A 58 -40.78 7.48 -12.38
CA GLY A 58 -40.99 8.91 -12.12
C GLY A 58 -40.12 9.51 -11.01
N ALA A 59 -39.29 8.71 -10.33
CA ALA A 59 -38.34 9.22 -9.35
C ALA A 59 -37.27 10.11 -10.00
N LYS A 60 -37.03 11.30 -9.43
CA LYS A 60 -36.06 12.29 -9.93
C LYS A 60 -34.62 12.04 -9.43
N GLN A 61 -34.47 11.29 -8.35
CA GLN A 61 -33.17 10.90 -7.80
C GLN A 61 -33.14 9.38 -7.70
N VAL A 62 -32.17 8.78 -8.39
CA VAL A 62 -32.09 7.33 -8.51
C VAL A 62 -30.70 6.88 -8.08
N ALA A 63 -30.64 6.11 -6.99
CA ALA A 63 -29.41 5.48 -6.56
C ALA A 63 -29.15 4.22 -7.41
N SER A 64 -27.92 4.06 -7.88
CA SER A 64 -27.50 2.81 -8.51
C SER A 64 -27.34 1.71 -7.47
N VAL A 65 -27.78 0.51 -7.82
CA VAL A 65 -27.80 -0.64 -6.90
C VAL A 65 -26.37 -0.96 -6.45
N GLY A 66 -26.15 -1.01 -5.14
CA GLY A 66 -24.86 -1.38 -4.54
C GLY A 66 -23.81 -0.27 -4.48
N GLN A 67 -24.04 0.92 -5.08
CA GLN A 67 -23.11 2.06 -4.94
C GLN A 67 -23.04 2.63 -3.51
N GLY A 68 -24.01 2.26 -2.65
CA GLY A 68 -24.03 2.62 -1.24
C GLY A 68 -23.30 1.63 -0.32
N GLU A 69 -22.71 0.55 -0.84
CA GLU A 69 -21.94 -0.40 -0.03
C GLU A 69 -20.72 0.29 0.57
N LYS A 70 -20.57 0.17 1.90
CA LYS A 70 -19.47 0.79 2.67
C LYS A 70 -18.59 -0.24 3.36
N ARG A 71 -19.00 -1.51 3.37
CA ARG A 71 -18.21 -2.62 3.89
C ARG A 71 -17.08 -2.85 2.89
N ALA A 72 -15.88 -2.61 3.37
CA ALA A 72 -14.67 -2.76 2.62
C ALA A 72 -13.53 -3.25 3.52
N PHE A 73 -12.45 -3.64 2.88
CA PHE A 73 -11.15 -3.84 3.49
C PHE A 73 -10.10 -3.05 2.70
N THR A 74 -8.95 -2.74 3.32
CA THR A 74 -7.82 -2.13 2.60
C THR A 74 -6.94 -3.23 2.05
N LEU A 75 -6.62 -3.19 0.77
CA LEU A 75 -5.58 -4.01 0.13
C LEU A 75 -4.34 -3.16 -0.08
N VAL A 76 -3.16 -3.72 0.22
CA VAL A 76 -1.87 -3.03 0.11
C VAL A 76 -0.98 -3.76 -0.91
N PRO A 77 -1.19 -3.51 -2.22
CA PRO A 77 -0.33 -4.05 -3.27
C PRO A 77 1.06 -3.40 -3.26
N SER A 78 2.08 -4.20 -3.57
CA SER A 78 3.45 -3.74 -3.74
C SER A 78 4.07 -4.37 -4.97
N ILE A 79 4.75 -3.57 -5.80
CA ILE A 79 5.32 -4.00 -7.08
C ILE A 79 6.74 -3.45 -7.19
N SER A 80 7.70 -4.29 -7.57
CA SER A 80 9.06 -3.85 -7.87
C SER A 80 9.15 -3.19 -9.25
N VAL A 81 10.15 -2.32 -9.45
CA VAL A 81 10.44 -1.74 -10.77
C VAL A 81 10.91 -2.81 -11.78
N SER A 82 11.38 -3.97 -11.31
CA SER A 82 11.62 -5.13 -12.17
C SER A 82 10.34 -5.88 -12.61
N GLY A 83 9.16 -5.43 -12.17
CA GLY A 83 7.86 -6.01 -12.56
C GLY A 83 7.40 -7.18 -11.69
N ARG A 84 8.04 -7.45 -10.54
CA ARG A 84 7.60 -8.50 -9.61
C ARG A 84 6.52 -7.96 -8.68
N VAL A 85 5.38 -8.63 -8.67
CA VAL A 85 4.32 -8.37 -7.70
C VAL A 85 4.64 -9.10 -6.40
N LEU A 86 4.63 -8.38 -5.29
CA LEU A 86 4.82 -8.96 -3.97
C LEU A 86 3.49 -9.50 -3.43
N PRO A 87 3.53 -10.43 -2.45
CA PRO A 87 2.34 -10.82 -1.70
C PRO A 87 1.65 -9.59 -1.11
N THR A 88 0.32 -9.59 -1.07
CA THR A 88 -0.44 -8.41 -0.61
C THR A 88 -0.86 -8.56 0.84
N GLN A 89 -0.85 -7.44 1.57
CA GLN A 89 -1.51 -7.33 2.87
C GLN A 89 -2.96 -6.88 2.69
N ALA A 90 -3.88 -7.53 3.38
CA ALA A 90 -5.29 -7.15 3.47
C ALA A 90 -5.65 -6.80 4.93
N VAL A 91 -6.16 -5.60 5.14
CA VAL A 91 -6.52 -5.06 6.46
C VAL A 91 -8.04 -4.96 6.59
N PHE A 92 -8.60 -5.71 7.53
CA PHE A 92 -10.03 -5.85 7.79
C PHE A 92 -10.46 -5.02 8.98
N SER A 93 -11.68 -4.49 8.97
CA SER A 93 -12.21 -3.78 10.15
C SER A 93 -12.39 -4.73 11.34
N GLY A 94 -11.99 -4.26 12.52
CA GLY A 94 -12.20 -4.95 13.79
C GLY A 94 -10.92 -5.24 14.56
N LYS A 95 -11.10 -5.78 15.78
CA LYS A 95 -9.99 -6.02 16.74
C LYS A 95 -9.45 -7.45 16.76
N LYS A 96 -10.17 -8.40 16.18
CA LYS A 96 -9.91 -9.84 16.35
C LYS A 96 -9.68 -10.51 15.00
N MET A 97 -8.79 -11.50 14.97
CA MET A 97 -8.55 -12.34 13.79
C MET A 97 -9.82 -13.02 13.26
N ALA A 98 -10.80 -13.31 14.13
CA ALA A 98 -12.09 -13.88 13.73
C ALA A 98 -12.92 -12.97 12.79
N LEU A 99 -12.56 -11.69 12.65
CA LEU A 99 -13.17 -10.74 11.71
C LEU A 99 -12.45 -10.69 10.34
N CYS A 100 -11.32 -11.40 10.22
CA CYS A 100 -10.65 -11.65 8.94
C CYS A 100 -11.26 -12.91 8.28
N PRO A 101 -10.91 -13.20 7.01
CA PRO A 101 -11.32 -14.44 6.35
C PRO A 101 -10.99 -15.67 7.19
N SER A 102 -11.94 -16.59 7.27
CA SER A 102 -11.79 -17.83 8.04
C SER A 102 -10.65 -18.68 7.49
N VAL A 103 -9.93 -19.38 8.36
CA VAL A 103 -8.95 -20.42 7.98
C VAL A 103 -9.57 -21.55 7.14
N ARG A 104 -10.91 -21.68 7.17
CA ARG A 104 -11.67 -22.64 6.36
C ARG A 104 -12.11 -22.07 5.00
N ALA A 105 -11.81 -20.79 4.71
CA ALA A 105 -12.14 -20.20 3.43
C ALA A 105 -11.38 -20.91 2.30
N GLY A 106 -12.01 -20.99 1.12
CA GLY A 106 -11.36 -21.55 -0.06
C GLY A 106 -10.04 -20.84 -0.34
N ARG A 107 -8.99 -21.62 -0.65
CA ARG A 107 -7.63 -21.13 -0.95
C ARG A 107 -6.94 -20.36 0.17
N TYR A 108 -7.43 -20.42 1.41
CA TYR A 108 -6.77 -19.75 2.55
C TYR A 108 -5.32 -20.24 2.72
N ASN A 109 -5.11 -21.56 2.73
CA ASN A 109 -3.77 -22.14 2.88
C ASN A 109 -2.84 -21.75 1.72
N GLU A 110 -3.36 -21.68 0.50
CA GLU A 110 -2.60 -21.22 -0.66
C GLU A 110 -2.16 -19.77 -0.49
N ALA A 111 -3.06 -18.88 -0.07
CA ALA A 111 -2.75 -17.49 0.19
C ALA A 111 -1.65 -17.34 1.26
N ILE A 112 -1.74 -18.07 2.37
CA ILE A 112 -0.72 -18.03 3.43
C ILE A 112 0.62 -18.58 2.91
N ASN A 113 0.61 -19.68 2.16
CA ASN A 113 1.84 -20.27 1.59
C ASN A 113 2.52 -19.32 0.58
N LEU A 114 1.73 -18.51 -0.12
CA LEU A 114 2.22 -17.47 -1.02
C LEU A 114 2.63 -16.18 -0.29
N GLY A 115 2.53 -16.12 1.05
CA GLY A 115 2.95 -14.98 1.86
C GLY A 115 1.94 -13.84 1.96
N TYR A 116 0.69 -14.05 1.53
CA TYR A 116 -0.37 -13.05 1.71
C TYR A 116 -0.70 -12.92 3.20
N THR A 117 -0.97 -11.70 3.65
CA THR A 117 -1.34 -11.44 5.05
C THR A 117 -2.76 -10.90 5.13
N MET A 118 -3.51 -11.38 6.11
CA MET A 118 -4.88 -10.95 6.40
C MET A 118 -4.94 -10.55 7.87
N LEU A 119 -5.10 -9.26 8.14
CA LEU A 119 -4.94 -8.69 9.47
C LEU A 119 -6.17 -7.87 9.87
N PRO A 120 -6.58 -7.92 11.15
CA PRO A 120 -7.52 -6.97 11.68
C PRO A 120 -6.82 -5.62 11.84
N SER A 121 -7.52 -4.52 11.58
CA SER A 121 -7.00 -3.17 11.75
C SER A 121 -6.79 -2.78 13.22
N GLY A 122 -7.35 -3.54 14.17
CA GLY A 122 -7.38 -3.17 15.58
C GLY A 122 -8.40 -2.07 15.90
N THR A 123 -9.14 -1.56 14.91
CA THR A 123 -10.07 -0.43 15.05
C THR A 123 -11.45 -0.76 14.48
N LEU A 124 -12.39 0.19 14.55
CA LEU A 124 -13.70 0.06 13.90
C LEU A 124 -13.64 0.36 12.39
N THR A 125 -12.48 0.78 11.88
CA THR A 125 -12.23 1.08 10.47
C THR A 125 -11.38 0.00 9.83
N TYR A 126 -11.25 -0.05 8.52
CA TYR A 126 -10.37 -0.98 7.79
C TYR A 126 -9.08 -0.31 7.30
N TRP A 127 -8.75 0.87 7.79
CA TRP A 127 -7.54 1.58 7.39
C TRP A 127 -6.29 0.96 8.04
N SER A 128 -5.18 0.99 7.32
CA SER A 128 -3.87 0.67 7.87
C SER A 128 -3.53 1.62 9.03
N ASN A 129 -2.67 1.19 9.93
CA ASN A 129 -2.13 2.01 11.02
C ASN A 129 -0.64 1.67 11.23
N HIS A 130 0.00 2.25 12.24
CA HIS A 130 1.40 1.97 12.54
C HIS A 130 1.70 0.48 12.69
N ASP A 131 0.85 -0.27 13.41
CA ASP A 131 1.05 -1.72 13.63
C ASP A 131 0.96 -2.50 12.32
N THR A 132 -0.07 -2.27 11.50
CA THR A 132 -0.21 -2.98 10.21
C THR A 132 0.90 -2.60 9.23
N MET A 133 1.37 -1.34 9.26
CA MET A 133 2.48 -0.88 8.43
C MET A 133 3.82 -1.48 8.88
N HIS A 134 4.08 -1.62 10.18
CA HIS A 134 5.25 -2.36 10.67
C HIS A 134 5.18 -3.82 10.20
N LEU A 135 4.03 -4.47 10.34
CA LEU A 135 3.81 -5.84 9.87
C LEU A 135 4.00 -5.99 8.35
N LEU A 136 3.57 -5.00 7.56
CA LEU A 136 3.80 -4.97 6.11
C LEU A 136 5.30 -4.99 5.80
N VAL A 137 6.06 -4.13 6.49
CA VAL A 137 7.51 -4.04 6.27
C VAL A 137 8.20 -5.33 6.70
N ASP A 138 7.92 -5.81 7.91
CA ASP A 138 8.59 -6.98 8.49
C ASP A 138 8.24 -8.30 7.79
N SER A 139 7.00 -8.42 7.29
CA SER A 139 6.53 -9.69 6.71
C SER A 139 6.64 -9.76 5.19
N ILE A 140 6.69 -8.61 4.51
CA ILE A 140 6.59 -8.55 3.04
C ILE A 140 7.74 -7.75 2.43
N ILE A 141 7.89 -6.46 2.77
CA ILE A 141 8.83 -5.56 2.08
C ILE A 141 10.29 -5.92 2.36
N ALA A 142 10.68 -6.02 3.64
CA ALA A 142 12.07 -6.31 4.01
C ALA A 142 12.49 -7.72 3.59
N PRO A 143 11.70 -8.80 3.83
CA PRO A 143 12.05 -10.13 3.35
C PRO A 143 12.23 -10.22 1.83
N TYR A 144 11.38 -9.54 1.05
CA TYR A 144 11.55 -9.48 -0.40
C TYR A 144 12.87 -8.83 -0.80
N PHE A 145 13.27 -7.72 -0.14
CA PHE A 145 14.54 -7.07 -0.45
C PHE A 145 15.73 -7.97 -0.10
N GLU A 146 15.72 -8.63 1.06
CA GLU A 146 16.81 -9.54 1.44
C GLU A 146 16.92 -10.73 0.48
N ALA A 147 15.80 -11.33 0.08
CA ALA A 147 15.78 -12.38 -0.93
C ALA A 147 16.31 -11.88 -2.28
N THR A 148 15.88 -10.70 -2.72
CA THR A 148 16.31 -10.11 -4.00
C THR A 148 17.80 -9.74 -3.98
N LYS A 149 18.34 -9.26 -2.85
CA LYS A 149 19.78 -9.01 -2.70
C LYS A 149 20.57 -10.31 -2.85
N LEU A 150 20.12 -11.38 -2.21
CA LEU A 150 20.74 -12.70 -2.33
C LEU A 150 20.72 -13.21 -3.77
N GLU A 151 19.57 -13.12 -4.45
CA GLU A 151 19.42 -13.52 -5.86
C GLU A 151 20.35 -12.73 -6.80
N LEU A 152 20.58 -11.45 -6.51
CA LEU A 152 21.46 -10.57 -7.29
C LEU A 152 22.94 -10.65 -6.88
N GLY A 153 23.29 -11.46 -5.87
CA GLY A 153 24.66 -11.55 -5.33
C GLY A 153 25.14 -10.26 -4.66
N LEU A 154 24.22 -9.45 -4.13
CA LEU A 154 24.50 -8.16 -3.50
C LEU A 154 24.70 -8.31 -1.98
N PRO A 155 25.49 -7.44 -1.35
CA PRO A 155 25.67 -7.47 0.10
C PRO A 155 24.38 -7.11 0.84
N THR A 156 24.22 -7.58 2.08
CA THR A 156 23.05 -7.23 2.93
C THR A 156 22.96 -5.73 3.23
N SER A 157 24.10 -5.03 3.20
CA SER A 157 24.22 -3.58 3.31
C SER A 157 23.74 -2.81 2.09
N GLN A 158 23.46 -3.49 0.96
CA GLN A 158 22.93 -2.86 -0.24
C GLN A 158 21.64 -2.10 0.08
N VAL A 159 21.58 -0.86 -0.35
CA VAL A 159 20.41 0.00 -0.16
C VAL A 159 19.29 -0.39 -1.10
N SER A 160 18.06 -0.31 -0.59
CA SER A 160 16.80 -0.52 -1.30
C SER A 160 15.91 0.70 -1.17
N ILE A 161 15.04 0.93 -2.13
CA ILE A 161 14.07 2.04 -2.14
C ILE A 161 12.67 1.47 -1.97
N TRP A 162 11.95 1.99 -0.98
CA TRP A 162 10.52 1.76 -0.84
C TRP A 162 9.76 3.07 -1.04
N MET A 163 8.96 3.14 -2.09
CA MET A 163 8.18 4.31 -2.46
C MET A 163 6.71 4.12 -2.10
N ILE A 164 6.16 5.07 -1.35
CA ILE A 164 4.76 5.03 -0.86
C ILE A 164 4.13 6.42 -0.86
N ASP A 165 2.81 6.54 -0.82
CA ASP A 165 2.13 7.83 -0.75
C ASP A 165 2.44 8.60 0.56
N CYS A 166 2.36 9.93 0.50
CA CYS A 166 2.68 10.79 1.64
C CYS A 166 1.54 10.91 2.68
N TRP A 167 0.92 9.79 3.04
CA TRP A 167 -0.15 9.73 4.02
C TRP A 167 0.34 9.93 5.47
N LEU A 168 -0.54 10.38 6.36
CA LEU A 168 -0.22 10.80 7.74
C LEU A 168 0.57 9.76 8.54
N VAL A 169 0.24 8.48 8.43
CA VAL A 169 0.97 7.40 9.12
C VAL A 169 2.36 7.23 8.54
N HIS A 170 2.47 7.16 7.20
CA HIS A 170 3.74 6.91 6.51
C HIS A 170 4.76 8.01 6.74
N LYS A 171 4.32 9.28 6.78
CA LYS A 171 5.20 10.42 7.06
C LYS A 171 5.39 10.73 8.54
N SER A 172 4.77 9.95 9.44
CA SER A 172 4.86 10.21 10.88
C SER A 172 6.29 10.02 11.37
N LYS A 173 6.71 10.86 12.32
CA LYS A 173 8.04 10.75 12.94
C LYS A 173 8.23 9.38 13.59
N GLU A 174 7.19 8.85 14.20
CA GLU A 174 7.16 7.52 14.81
C GLU A 174 7.55 6.43 13.81
N PHE A 175 6.84 6.36 12.69
CA PHE A 175 7.09 5.35 11.66
C PHE A 175 8.48 5.51 11.03
N LEU A 176 8.89 6.73 10.70
CA LEU A 176 10.20 6.99 10.10
C LEU A 176 11.37 6.70 11.05
N VAL A 177 11.22 6.97 12.36
CA VAL A 177 12.21 6.60 13.37
C VAL A 177 12.29 5.08 13.51
N TRP A 178 11.16 4.39 13.48
CA TRP A 178 11.12 2.93 13.50
C TRP A 178 11.82 2.34 12.27
N MET A 179 11.50 2.81 11.06
CA MET A 179 12.17 2.40 9.82
C MET A 179 13.68 2.60 9.91
N LYS A 180 14.14 3.77 10.37
CA LYS A 180 15.58 4.06 10.52
C LYS A 180 16.26 3.15 11.55
N LYS A 181 15.55 2.72 12.60
CA LYS A 181 16.08 1.86 13.66
C LYS A 181 16.16 0.40 13.22
N HIS A 182 15.11 -0.10 12.59
CA HIS A 182 14.91 -1.53 12.30
C HIS A 182 15.31 -1.92 10.87
N HIS A 183 15.18 -1.01 9.91
CA HIS A 183 15.34 -1.26 8.47
C HIS A 183 16.30 -0.26 7.82
N LYS A 184 17.53 -0.16 8.37
CA LYS A 184 18.53 0.87 8.04
C LYS A 184 18.88 1.00 6.55
N ASN A 185 18.77 -0.10 5.80
CA ASN A 185 19.14 -0.16 4.38
C ASN A 185 17.93 0.06 3.45
N ILE A 186 16.75 0.40 3.99
CA ILE A 186 15.55 0.74 3.22
C ILE A 186 15.35 2.25 3.31
N ILE A 187 15.52 2.94 2.18
CA ILE A 187 15.21 4.36 2.05
C ILE A 187 13.74 4.49 1.66
N VAL A 188 12.97 5.16 2.51
CA VAL A 188 11.57 5.49 2.23
C VAL A 188 11.52 6.77 1.39
N LEU A 189 10.95 6.68 0.20
CA LEU A 189 10.64 7.82 -0.65
C LEU A 189 9.12 8.00 -0.73
N PHE A 190 8.69 9.24 -0.93
CA PHE A 190 7.27 9.56 -0.98
C PHE A 190 6.83 9.97 -2.37
N VAL A 191 5.71 9.42 -2.82
CA VAL A 191 4.96 10.01 -3.93
C VAL A 191 4.39 11.34 -3.45
N PRO A 192 4.63 12.46 -4.17
CA PRO A 192 4.17 13.75 -3.70
C PRO A 192 2.64 13.87 -3.63
N GLY A 193 2.15 14.42 -2.52
CA GLY A 193 0.72 14.54 -2.25
C GLY A 193 0.02 15.45 -3.25
N GLY A 194 -1.11 14.99 -3.78
CA GLY A 194 -1.92 15.76 -4.71
C GLY A 194 -1.24 16.10 -6.03
N CYS A 195 -0.23 15.31 -6.40
CA CYS A 195 0.50 15.40 -7.67
C CYS A 195 0.29 14.14 -8.54
N THR A 196 -0.77 13.37 -8.25
CA THR A 196 -1.19 12.14 -8.94
C THR A 196 -2.56 12.31 -9.57
#